data_AF-A0A1H9GMV3-F1
#
_entry.id   AF-A0A1H9GMV3-F1
#
_cell.length_a   1.000
_cell.length_b   1.000
_cell.length_c   1.000
_cell.angle_alpha   90.00
_cell.angle_beta   90.00
_cell.angle_gamma   90.00
#
_symmetry.space_group_name_H-M   'P 1'
#
loop_
_entity.id
_entity.type
_entity.pdbx_description
1 polymer ?
#
loop_
_entity_poly.entity_id
_entity_poly.type
_entity_poly.pdbx_seq_one_letter_code
_entity_poly.pdbx_strand_id
1 'polypeptide(L)'
;MVAFPPGEPQTVCALCENHFEVYDVEFASTYANLVCQACDAGAVTSSDEEPATGRAYLQRESDDPIDSAVVADIGDNPVFIDGQQCWRRYKFGGWVTRLDEHDCESVEEFRRLHRDDV
;
A
#
# COMPACT_ATOMS: atom_id res chain seq x y z
N MET A 1 16.74 5.07 5.24
CA MET A 1 16.17 4.30 6.35
C MET A 1 14.78 4.83 6.52
N VAL A 2 13.82 3.92 6.66
CA VAL A 2 12.40 4.24 6.77
C VAL A 2 12.02 4.47 8.23
N ALA A 3 10.96 5.25 8.49
CA ALA A 3 10.48 5.52 9.85
C ALA A 3 10.00 4.25 10.56
N PHE A 4 9.28 3.38 9.84
CA PHE A 4 8.79 2.10 10.35
C PHE A 4 9.35 0.96 9.51
N PRO A 5 10.46 0.33 9.92
CA PRO A 5 11.04 -0.79 9.19
C PRO A 5 10.22 -2.08 9.39
N PRO A 6 10.22 -2.98 8.38
CA PRO A 6 9.57 -4.28 8.51
C PRO A 6 10.33 -5.17 9.51
N GLY A 7 9.59 -6.05 10.18
CA GLY A 7 10.04 -6.86 11.31
C GLY A 7 10.00 -6.14 12.66
N GLU A 8 9.79 -4.82 12.67
CA GLU A 8 9.62 -4.04 13.89
C GLU A 8 8.15 -3.67 14.13
N PRO A 9 7.71 -3.57 15.40
CA PRO A 9 6.33 -3.19 15.72
C PRO A 9 5.98 -1.79 15.20
N GLN A 10 4.93 -1.70 14.38
CA GLN A 10 4.27 -0.45 14.05
C GLN A 10 2.87 -0.43 14.66
N THR A 11 2.58 0.54 15.52
CA THR A 11 1.27 0.65 16.22
C THR A 11 0.46 1.88 15.80
N VAL A 12 1.03 2.71 14.93
CA VAL A 12 0.47 3.98 14.44
C VAL A 12 0.63 4.08 12.94
N CYS A 13 -0.27 4.82 12.29
CA CYS A 13 -0.21 5.12 10.86
C CYS A 13 1.04 5.93 10.50
N ALA A 14 1.72 5.57 9.41
CA ALA A 14 2.88 6.32 8.91
C ALA A 14 2.54 7.73 8.37
N LEU A 15 1.26 7.99 8.04
CA LEU A 15 0.80 9.29 7.55
C LEU A 15 0.21 10.17 8.65
N CYS A 16 -0.78 9.67 9.39
CA CYS A 16 -1.54 10.47 10.33
C CYS A 16 -1.18 10.26 11.80
N GLU A 17 -0.23 9.36 12.09
CA GLU A 17 0.27 9.03 13.44
C GLU A 17 -0.79 8.50 14.43
N ASN A 18 -2.04 8.33 14.00
CA ASN A 18 -3.08 7.72 14.81
C ASN A 18 -2.83 6.22 14.99
N HIS A 19 -3.23 5.69 16.14
CA HIS A 19 -3.17 4.26 16.41
C HIS A 19 -3.99 3.45 15.40
N PHE A 20 -3.48 2.27 15.03
CA PHE A 20 -4.24 1.36 14.19
C PHE A 20 -5.45 0.81 14.95
N GLU A 21 -6.63 0.97 14.35
CA GLU A 21 -7.87 0.35 14.85
C GLU A 21 -8.11 -1.05 14.25
N VAL A 22 -7.61 -1.27 13.02
CA VAL A 22 -7.91 -2.46 12.22
C VAL A 22 -6.74 -3.44 12.15
N TYR A 23 -5.51 -2.92 12.10
CA TYR A 23 -4.31 -3.75 12.00
C TYR A 23 -3.79 -4.09 13.39
N ASP A 24 -3.56 -5.38 13.63
CA ASP A 24 -2.76 -5.79 14.77
C ASP A 24 -1.25 -5.56 14.51
N VAL A 25 -0.47 -5.65 15.57
CA VAL A 25 0.98 -5.39 15.53
C VAL A 25 1.72 -6.41 14.66
N GLU A 26 1.26 -7.66 14.63
CA GLU A 26 1.90 -8.73 13.86
C GLU A 26 1.76 -8.43 12.36
N PHE A 27 0.53 -8.14 11.91
CA PHE A 27 0.25 -7.71 10.56
C PHE A 27 1.02 -6.43 10.19
N ALA A 28 0.97 -5.41 11.05
CA ALA A 28 1.61 -4.13 10.80
C ALA A 28 3.13 -4.27 10.65
N SER A 29 3.77 -5.11 11.47
CA SER A 29 5.21 -5.36 11.42
C SER A 29 5.67 -6.03 10.12
N THR A 30 4.76 -6.57 9.31
CA THR A 30 5.12 -7.20 8.02
C THR A 30 5.49 -6.17 6.96
N TYR A 31 5.03 -4.92 7.08
CA TYR A 31 5.19 -3.90 6.05
C TYR A 31 5.92 -2.68 6.59
N ALA A 32 6.83 -2.14 5.78
CA ALA A 32 7.40 -0.85 6.12
C ALA A 32 6.38 0.28 5.90
N ASN A 33 6.36 1.27 6.81
CA ASN A 33 5.58 2.49 6.74
C ASN A 33 4.08 2.27 6.43
N LEU A 34 3.42 1.37 7.14
CA LEU A 34 2.02 1.03 6.90
C LEU A 34 1.09 2.24 7.12
N VAL A 35 0.13 2.42 6.21
CA VAL A 35 -0.88 3.47 6.23
C VAL A 35 -2.22 2.89 6.66
N CYS A 36 -2.95 3.59 7.53
CA CYS A 36 -4.26 3.14 7.99
C CYS A 36 -5.33 3.23 6.89
N GLN A 37 -6.38 2.41 7.01
CA GLN A 37 -7.49 2.40 6.04
C GLN A 37 -8.19 3.76 5.89
N ALA A 38 -8.23 4.56 6.96
CA ALA A 38 -8.85 5.89 6.91
C ALA A 38 -8.07 6.86 6.01
N CYS A 39 -6.74 6.81 6.04
CA CYS A 39 -5.90 7.58 5.12
C CYS A 39 -5.94 7.00 3.70
N ASP A 40 -5.90 5.67 3.56
CA ASP A 40 -5.97 5.00 2.26
C ASP A 40 -7.25 5.32 1.49
N ALA A 41 -8.38 5.52 2.18
CA ALA A 41 -9.64 5.90 1.56
C ALA A 41 -9.60 7.25 0.82
N GLY A 42 -8.61 8.11 1.12
CA GLY A 42 -8.38 9.38 0.43
C GLY A 42 -7.34 9.32 -0.70
N ALA A 43 -6.86 8.13 -1.06
CA ALA A 43 -5.86 7.98 -2.11
C ALA A 43 -6.39 8.40 -3.48
N VAL A 44 -5.55 9.11 -4.25
CA VAL A 44 -5.79 9.49 -5.64
C VAL A 44 -4.63 9.08 -6.55
N THR A 45 -4.87 8.93 -7.85
CA THR A 45 -3.80 8.73 -8.84
C THR A 45 -2.99 10.02 -9.07
N SER A 46 -1.93 9.96 -9.87
CA SER A 46 -1.18 11.15 -10.30
C SER A 46 -2.00 12.16 -11.12
N SER A 47 -3.19 11.76 -11.59
CA SER A 47 -4.15 12.61 -12.31
C SER A 47 -5.29 13.11 -11.41
N ASP A 48 -5.19 12.95 -10.08
CA ASP A 48 -6.23 13.28 -9.09
C ASP A 48 -7.54 12.47 -9.26
N GLU A 49 -7.45 11.24 -9.78
CA GLU A 49 -8.61 10.35 -9.95
C GLU A 49 -8.72 9.32 -8.82
N GLU A 50 -9.92 8.82 -8.56
CA GLU A 50 -10.11 7.71 -7.60
C GLU A 50 -9.42 6.46 -8.16
N PRO A 51 -8.47 5.86 -7.43
CA PRO A 51 -7.72 4.74 -7.93
C PRO A 51 -8.60 3.49 -7.96
N ALA A 52 -8.45 2.70 -9.03
CA ALA A 52 -9.16 1.45 -9.16
C ALA A 52 -8.85 0.48 -8.02
N THR A 53 -9.87 -0.25 -7.57
CA THR A 53 -9.77 -1.22 -6.46
C THR A 53 -10.12 -2.64 -6.91
N GLY A 54 -9.40 -3.64 -6.39
CA GLY A 54 -9.68 -5.06 -6.61
C GLY A 54 -9.79 -5.48 -8.08
N ARG A 55 -10.94 -6.08 -8.46
CA ARG A 55 -11.16 -6.63 -9.81
C ARG A 55 -11.35 -5.56 -10.90
N ALA A 56 -11.64 -4.31 -10.53
CA ALA A 56 -11.78 -3.22 -11.50
C ALA A 56 -10.51 -3.06 -12.36
N TYR A 57 -9.35 -3.44 -11.79
CA TYR A 57 -8.06 -3.36 -12.46
C TYR A 57 -7.88 -4.37 -13.61
N LEU A 58 -8.56 -5.50 -13.55
CA LEU A 58 -8.28 -6.58 -14.49
C LEU A 58 -8.97 -6.41 -15.83
N GLN A 59 -9.85 -5.40 -15.96
CA GLN A 59 -10.70 -5.17 -17.13
C GLN A 59 -11.30 -6.47 -17.70
N ARG A 60 -11.51 -7.46 -16.83
CA ARG A 60 -11.96 -8.81 -17.14
C ARG A 60 -13.19 -9.08 -16.31
N GLU A 61 -14.29 -9.36 -17.01
CA GLU A 61 -15.53 -9.86 -16.42
C GLU A 61 -15.43 -11.36 -16.02
N SER A 62 -14.23 -11.96 -16.05
CA SER A 62 -14.08 -13.38 -15.77
C SER A 62 -14.10 -13.66 -14.26
N ASP A 63 -14.82 -14.73 -13.89
CA ASP A 63 -14.82 -15.30 -12.54
C ASP A 63 -13.59 -16.19 -12.26
N ASP A 64 -12.65 -16.28 -13.20
CA ASP A 64 -11.42 -17.03 -12.99
C ASP A 64 -10.66 -16.51 -11.75
N PRO A 65 -10.11 -17.42 -10.91
CA PRO A 65 -9.27 -17.02 -9.80
C PRO A 65 -8.05 -16.28 -10.34
N ILE A 66 -7.88 -15.04 -9.90
CA ILE A 66 -6.75 -14.24 -10.33
C ILE A 66 -5.57 -14.62 -9.46
N ASP A 67 -4.42 -14.85 -10.08
CA ASP A 67 -3.18 -14.98 -9.33
C ASP A 67 -2.95 -13.68 -8.55
N SER A 68 -3.14 -13.75 -7.24
CA SER A 68 -2.96 -12.62 -6.32
C SER A 68 -1.56 -12.02 -6.39
N ALA A 69 -0.55 -12.79 -6.83
CA ALA A 69 0.79 -12.28 -7.08
C ALA A 69 0.85 -11.37 -8.31
N VAL A 70 0.00 -11.60 -9.31
CA VAL A 70 -0.12 -10.77 -10.52
C VAL A 70 -0.93 -9.50 -10.23
N VAL A 71 -1.98 -9.55 -9.41
CA VAL A 71 -2.80 -8.35 -9.07
C VAL A 71 -2.10 -7.42 -8.10
N ALA A 72 -1.25 -7.97 -7.22
CA ALA A 72 -0.57 -7.25 -6.16
C ALA A 72 0.18 -6.00 -6.66
N ASP A 73 0.73 -6.05 -7.87
CA ASP A 73 1.63 -5.01 -8.40
C ASP A 73 1.04 -4.22 -9.58
N ILE A 74 -0.11 -4.64 -10.09
CA ILE A 74 -0.64 -4.09 -11.33
C ILE A 74 -1.49 -2.85 -11.09
N GLY A 75 -1.97 -2.61 -9.85
CA GLY A 75 -2.84 -1.48 -9.45
C GLY A 75 -2.32 -0.07 -9.77
N ASP A 76 -3.20 0.95 -9.66
CA ASP A 76 -2.83 2.36 -9.87
C ASP A 76 -1.80 2.73 -8.81
N ASN A 77 -0.54 2.74 -9.21
CA ASN A 77 0.60 3.04 -8.38
C ASN A 77 1.56 3.94 -9.18
N PRO A 78 2.19 4.93 -8.55
CA PRO A 78 1.93 5.35 -7.16
C PRO A 78 0.55 5.98 -6.99
N VAL A 79 0.08 6.04 -5.74
CA VAL A 79 -1.03 6.91 -5.34
C VAL A 79 -0.55 8.03 -4.43
N PHE A 80 -1.38 9.04 -4.28
CA PHE A 80 -1.11 10.21 -3.47
C PHE A 80 -2.19 10.36 -2.41
N ILE A 81 -1.79 10.52 -1.16
CA ILE A 81 -2.68 10.77 -0.03
C ILE A 81 -2.20 12.08 0.61
N ASP A 82 -3.06 13.11 0.59
CA ASP A 82 -2.70 14.46 1.03
C ASP A 82 -1.39 14.99 0.38
N GLY A 83 -1.17 14.62 -0.89
CA GLY A 83 0.02 14.97 -1.66
C GLY A 83 1.27 14.14 -1.36
N GLN A 84 1.20 13.17 -0.45
CA GLN A 84 2.31 12.26 -0.15
C GLN A 84 2.23 10.98 -0.98
N GLN A 85 3.33 10.62 -1.63
CA GLN A 85 3.42 9.43 -2.47
C GLN A 85 3.33 8.14 -1.63
N CYS A 86 2.50 7.21 -2.05
CA CYS A 86 2.32 5.90 -1.43
C CYS A 86 2.24 4.79 -2.49
N TRP A 87 2.60 3.58 -2.07
CA TRP A 87 2.50 2.38 -2.89
C TRP A 87 1.53 1.38 -2.27
N ARG A 88 0.69 0.80 -3.11
CA ARG A 88 -0.37 -0.12 -2.68
C ARG A 88 -0.17 -1.51 -3.22
N ARG A 89 -0.51 -2.50 -2.40
CA ARG A 89 -0.52 -3.91 -2.76
C ARG A 89 -1.87 -4.52 -2.42
N TYR A 90 -2.50 -5.19 -3.37
CA TYR A 90 -3.77 -5.88 -3.07
C TYR A 90 -3.50 -7.16 -2.27
N LYS A 91 -4.08 -7.26 -1.08
CA LYS A 91 -3.97 -8.45 -0.22
C LYS A 91 -5.19 -8.56 0.71
N PHE A 92 -5.63 -9.79 0.97
CA PHE A 92 -6.72 -10.09 1.92
C PHE A 92 -8.05 -9.35 1.66
N GLY A 93 -8.35 -9.03 0.40
CA GLY A 93 -9.60 -8.34 0.05
C GLY A 93 -9.55 -6.81 0.17
N GLY A 94 -8.37 -6.23 0.38
CA GLY A 94 -8.18 -4.77 0.43
C GLY A 94 -6.77 -4.35 0.01
N TRP A 95 -6.48 -3.06 0.16
CA TRP A 95 -5.16 -2.50 -0.10
C TRP A 95 -4.31 -2.47 1.16
N VAL A 96 -3.06 -2.89 0.99
CA VAL A 96 -1.98 -2.60 1.93
C VAL A 96 -1.24 -1.41 1.36
N THR A 97 -1.38 -0.26 2.01
CA THR A 97 -0.84 1.01 1.56
C THR A 97 0.34 1.41 2.40
N ARG A 98 1.42 1.84 1.75
CA ARG A 98 2.70 2.10 2.38
C ARG A 98 3.23 3.44 1.93
N LEU A 99 3.62 4.29 2.88
CA LEU A 99 4.18 5.62 2.60
C LEU A 99 5.58 5.49 2.00
N ASP A 100 5.81 6.23 0.92
CA ASP A 100 7.11 6.36 0.25
C ASP A 100 7.88 7.56 0.79
N GLU A 101 8.91 7.30 1.60
CA GLU A 101 9.79 8.36 2.15
C GLU A 101 10.97 8.68 1.22
N HIS A 102 11.03 8.03 0.06
CA HIS A 102 12.15 8.09 -0.86
C HIS A 102 11.78 8.61 -2.24
N ASP A 103 10.50 8.92 -2.47
CA ASP A 103 9.98 9.44 -3.75
C ASP A 103 10.38 8.53 -4.91
N CYS A 104 10.20 7.22 -4.73
CA CYS A 104 10.67 6.19 -5.65
C CYS A 104 10.00 6.34 -7.02
N GLU A 105 10.77 6.16 -8.09
CA GLU A 105 10.23 6.28 -9.46
C GLU A 105 9.54 4.99 -9.94
N SER A 106 9.69 3.89 -9.19
CA SER A 106 9.18 2.57 -9.56
C SER A 106 8.87 1.68 -8.35
N VAL A 107 8.01 0.68 -8.56
CA VAL A 107 7.67 -0.30 -7.51
C VAL A 107 8.88 -1.15 -7.12
N GLU A 108 9.78 -1.45 -8.06
CA GLU A 108 11.02 -2.16 -7.81
C GLU A 108 11.96 -1.36 -6.91
N GLU A 109 12.08 -0.05 -7.16
CA GLU A 109 12.85 0.84 -6.31
C GLU A 109 12.24 0.95 -4.92
N PHE A 110 10.92 1.16 -4.84
CA PHE A 110 10.17 1.18 -3.59
C PHE A 110 10.42 -0.08 -2.76
N ARG A 111 10.28 -1.26 -3.36
CA ARG A 111 10.55 -2.56 -2.72
C ARG A 111 11.99 -2.67 -2.22
N ARG A 112 12.96 -2.26 -3.03
CA ARG A 112 14.38 -2.30 -2.66
C ARG A 112 14.71 -1.41 -1.47
N LEU A 113 14.13 -0.21 -1.41
CA LEU A 113 14.41 0.75 -0.36
C LEU A 113 13.59 0.51 0.92
N HIS A 114 12.41 -0.08 0.79
CA HIS A 114 11.48 -0.38 1.88
C HIS A 114 11.40 -1.89 2.20
N ARG A 115 12.40 -2.68 1.76
CA ARG A 115 12.57 -4.14 1.87
C ARG A 115 11.39 -4.91 2.45
N ASP A 116 10.40 -5.19 1.61
CA ASP A 116 9.46 -6.30 1.85
C ASP A 116 10.18 -7.61 1.49
N ASP A 117 10.90 -8.22 2.44
CA ASP A 117 11.42 -9.59 2.27
C ASP A 117 11.17 -10.40 3.55
N VAL A 118 10.01 -11.04 3.58
CA VAL A 118 9.79 -12.33 4.29
C VAL A 118 9.13 -13.29 3.32
#